data_AF-A0A0L8HG51-F1
#
_entry.id   AF-A0A0L8HG51-F1
#
_cell.length_a   1.000
_cell.length_b   1.000
_cell.length_c   1.000
_cell.angle_alpha   90.00
_cell.angle_beta   90.00
_cell.angle_gamma   90.00
#
_symmetry.space_group_name_H-M   'P 1'
#
loop_
_entity.id
_entity.type
_entity.pdbx_description
1 polymer ?
#
loop_
_entity_poly.entity_id
_entity_poly.type
_entity_poly.pdbx_seq_one_letter_code
_entity_poly.pdbx_strand_id
1 'polypeptide(L)'
;MNMAERDSVFALPSNIDSVVSVKQHIQKILQFLKIYGWVLDIYVSDFFVLNHWEKLLPSWRDCFQKMTTSDVAELLTVNKNTKSKIILPLSLLACRSCIQSLSLKRTIASDKGLSYVLEALTSNTYQKISAHLPTMYHVTDDPTIISDIKCSGGQYVSLDAYYRKHVKPKKQHEIHQMSKVIGDLCHIIKCDKVVDVGAGLGHLSRLLNFKYNLTVTTVEATGGHAAKAHKFDL
;
A
#
# COMPACT_ATOMS: atom_id res chain seq x y z
N MET A 1 16.20 18.87 -4.70
CA MET A 1 14.85 19.14 -5.24
C MET A 1 14.17 20.18 -4.34
N ASN A 2 13.33 21.06 -4.88
CA ASN A 2 12.65 22.12 -4.12
C ASN A 2 11.72 21.51 -3.05
N MET A 3 11.65 22.13 -1.86
CA MET A 3 10.76 21.76 -0.74
C MET A 3 9.30 21.54 -1.20
N ALA A 4 8.80 22.38 -2.11
CA ALA A 4 7.45 22.29 -2.65
C ALA A 4 7.16 21.00 -3.45
N GLU A 5 8.19 20.38 -4.05
CA GLU A 5 8.00 19.14 -4.79
C GLU A 5 7.99 17.91 -3.86
N ARG A 6 8.68 17.98 -2.71
CA ARG A 6 8.65 16.92 -1.67
C ARG A 6 7.25 16.75 -1.08
N ASP A 7 6.59 17.87 -0.79
CA ASP A 7 5.24 17.92 -0.23
C ASP A 7 4.18 17.35 -1.18
N SER A 8 4.47 17.26 -2.48
CA SER A 8 3.55 16.71 -3.48
C SER A 8 3.59 15.18 -3.57
N VAL A 9 4.73 14.55 -3.25
CA VAL A 9 4.94 13.10 -3.44
C VAL A 9 4.58 12.30 -2.20
N PHE A 10 4.94 12.79 -1.01
CA PHE A 10 4.53 12.24 0.28
C PHE A 10 3.63 13.22 1.01
N ALA A 11 2.60 13.70 0.32
CA ALA A 11 1.64 14.65 0.85
C ALA A 11 0.87 14.02 2.02
N LEU A 12 1.48 13.99 3.20
CA LEU A 12 0.73 13.92 4.44
C LEU A 12 -0.24 15.12 4.41
N PRO A 13 -1.47 14.96 4.94
CA PRO A 13 -2.37 16.10 5.03
C PRO A 13 -1.63 17.27 5.72
N SER A 14 -1.89 18.49 5.27
CA SER A 14 -1.08 19.70 5.55
C SER A 14 -0.89 20.04 7.03
N ASN A 15 -1.54 19.30 7.91
CA ASN A 15 -1.49 19.36 9.36
C ASN A 15 -0.50 18.35 10.00
N ILE A 16 0.28 17.60 9.20
CA ILE A 16 1.25 16.62 9.69
C ILE A 16 2.66 17.02 9.23
N ASP A 17 3.32 17.78 10.09
CA ASP A 17 4.64 18.39 9.92
C ASP A 17 5.70 17.87 10.91
N SER A 18 5.29 17.07 11.90
CA SER A 18 6.15 16.63 13.00
C SER A 18 5.78 15.23 13.48
N VAL A 19 6.71 14.55 14.16
CA VAL A 19 6.45 13.24 14.77
C VAL A 19 5.28 13.29 15.75
N VAL A 20 5.13 14.42 16.45
CA VAL A 20 4.01 14.66 17.37
C VAL A 20 2.69 14.75 16.61
N SER A 21 2.62 15.50 15.51
CA SER A 21 1.40 15.60 14.70
C SER A 21 1.05 14.28 14.01
N VAL A 22 2.05 13.47 13.58
CA VAL A 22 1.83 12.09 13.11
C VAL A 22 1.17 11.25 14.19
N LYS A 23 1.72 11.25 15.42
CA LYS A 23 1.19 10.47 16.54
C LYS A 23 -0.25 10.88 16.88
N GLN A 24 -0.54 12.18 16.90
CA GLN A 24 -1.88 12.70 17.12
C GLN A 24 -2.85 12.30 16.00
N HIS A 25 -2.40 12.32 14.74
CA HIS A 25 -3.21 11.89 13.60
C HIS A 25 -3.57 10.40 13.69
N ILE A 26 -2.59 9.55 14.01
CA ILE A 26 -2.80 8.12 14.24
C ILE A 26 -3.81 7.91 15.38
N GLN A 27 -3.68 8.64 16.49
CA GLN A 27 -4.65 8.56 17.60
C GLN A 27 -6.07 8.90 17.17
N LYS A 28 -6.25 9.94 16.34
CA LYS A 28 -7.56 10.31 15.78
C LYS A 28 -8.12 9.20 14.88
N ILE A 29 -7.26 8.59 14.04
CA ILE A 29 -7.64 7.42 13.23
C ILE A 29 -8.10 6.27 14.13
N LEU A 30 -7.32 5.91 15.15
CA LEU A 30 -7.66 4.82 16.07
C LEU A 30 -8.96 5.08 16.83
N GLN A 31 -9.21 6.32 17.26
CA GLN A 31 -10.47 6.69 17.90
C GLN A 31 -11.66 6.58 16.94
N PHE A 32 -11.48 7.00 15.68
CA PHE A 32 -12.49 6.84 14.64
C PHE A 32 -12.78 5.35 14.35
N LEU A 33 -11.73 4.54 14.23
CA LEU A 33 -11.82 3.08 14.03
C LEU A 33 -12.46 2.37 15.24
N LYS A 34 -12.33 2.89 16.45
CA LYS A 34 -13.04 2.34 17.62
C LYS A 34 -14.56 2.42 17.46
N ILE A 35 -15.06 3.43 16.75
CA ILE A 35 -16.50 3.66 16.53
C ILE A 35 -16.98 2.93 15.27
N TYR A 36 -16.22 3.04 14.17
CA TYR A 36 -16.65 2.57 12.85
C TYR A 36 -15.87 1.37 12.31
N GLY A 37 -14.92 0.82 13.07
CA GLY A 37 -14.07 -0.30 12.65
C GLY A 37 -14.87 -1.53 12.27
N TRP A 38 -15.95 -1.81 13.00
CA TRP A 38 -16.87 -2.90 12.68
C TRP A 38 -17.45 -2.80 11.26
N VAL A 39 -17.60 -1.59 10.70
CA VAL A 39 -18.09 -1.38 9.32
C VAL A 39 -17.03 -1.78 8.30
N LEU A 40 -15.75 -1.54 8.61
CA LEU A 40 -14.63 -1.92 7.74
C LEU A 40 -14.38 -3.43 7.75
N ASP A 41 -14.67 -4.08 8.87
CA ASP A 41 -14.50 -5.53 9.05
C ASP A 41 -15.67 -6.35 8.47
N ILE A 42 -16.66 -5.70 7.85
CA ILE A 42 -17.78 -6.40 7.21
C ILE A 42 -17.28 -7.16 5.98
N TYR A 43 -17.40 -8.49 6.03
CA TYR A 43 -17.33 -9.33 4.85
C TYR A 43 -18.69 -9.40 4.15
N VAL A 44 -18.69 -9.31 2.81
CA VAL A 44 -19.94 -9.28 2.02
C VAL A 44 -20.75 -10.58 2.18
N SER A 45 -20.08 -11.73 2.32
CA SER A 45 -20.75 -13.02 2.56
C SER A 45 -21.54 -13.03 3.87
N ASP A 46 -21.07 -12.29 4.87
CA ASP A 46 -21.60 -12.36 6.23
C ASP A 46 -22.70 -11.34 6.46
N PHE A 47 -22.96 -10.47 5.46
CA PHE A 47 -23.91 -9.37 5.56
C PHE A 47 -25.30 -9.83 6.01
N PHE A 48 -25.82 -10.90 5.40
CA PHE A 48 -27.15 -11.44 5.73
C PHE A 48 -27.13 -12.31 6.98
N VAL A 49 -26.08 -13.11 7.16
CA VAL A 49 -25.96 -14.04 8.29
C VAL A 49 -25.81 -13.30 9.62
N LEU A 50 -25.02 -12.22 9.63
CA LEU A 50 -24.73 -11.42 10.81
C LEU A 50 -25.62 -10.18 10.93
N ASN A 51 -26.65 -10.09 10.09
CA ASN A 51 -27.65 -9.02 10.06
C ASN A 51 -27.02 -7.61 10.15
N HIS A 52 -26.00 -7.37 9.33
CA HIS A 52 -25.21 -6.13 9.39
C HIS A 52 -26.03 -4.87 9.12
N TRP A 53 -27.11 -5.01 8.35
CA TRP A 53 -28.06 -3.92 8.14
C TRP A 53 -28.63 -3.37 9.45
N GLU A 54 -29.05 -4.26 10.36
CA GLU A 54 -29.67 -3.86 11.63
C GLU A 54 -28.69 -3.22 12.62
N LYS A 55 -27.38 -3.46 12.45
CA LYS A 55 -26.31 -2.82 13.25
C LYS A 55 -26.11 -1.35 12.88
N LEU A 56 -26.57 -0.91 11.71
CA LEU A 56 -26.50 0.50 11.32
C LEU A 56 -27.49 1.34 12.13
N LEU A 57 -27.09 2.59 12.39
CA LEU A 57 -27.96 3.59 13.01
C LEU A 57 -29.28 3.69 12.22
N PRO A 58 -30.46 3.73 12.89
CA PRO A 58 -31.75 3.80 12.21
C PRO A 58 -31.83 4.95 11.20
N SER A 59 -31.30 6.13 11.55
CA SER A 59 -31.25 7.28 10.65
C SER A 59 -30.44 7.05 9.38
N TRP A 60 -29.40 6.21 9.43
CA TRP A 60 -28.61 5.85 8.26
C TRP A 60 -29.39 4.91 7.36
N ARG A 61 -30.07 3.91 7.94
CA ARG A 61 -30.92 2.98 7.19
C ARG A 61 -32.06 3.70 6.48
N ASP A 62 -32.77 4.57 7.19
CA ASP A 62 -33.88 5.35 6.64
C ASP A 62 -33.42 6.25 5.49
N CYS A 63 -32.21 6.78 5.59
CA CYS A 63 -31.58 7.58 4.54
C CYS A 63 -31.24 6.70 3.33
N PHE A 64 -30.55 5.57 3.54
CA PHE A 64 -30.12 4.66 2.48
C PHE A 64 -31.28 3.98 1.75
N GLN A 65 -32.40 3.68 2.43
CA GLN A 65 -33.60 3.13 1.78
C GLN A 65 -34.25 4.09 0.79
N LYS A 66 -34.08 5.41 1.00
CA LYS A 66 -34.64 6.45 0.14
C LYS A 66 -33.70 6.83 -1.01
N MET A 67 -32.45 6.36 -0.98
CA MET A 67 -31.44 6.68 -1.99
C MET A 67 -31.60 5.83 -3.25
N THR A 68 -31.41 6.47 -4.40
CA THR A 68 -31.20 5.78 -5.66
C THR A 68 -29.72 5.38 -5.81
N THR A 69 -29.42 4.51 -6.79
CA THR A 69 -28.04 4.13 -7.12
C THR A 69 -27.16 5.33 -7.48
N SER A 70 -27.75 6.36 -8.11
CA SER A 70 -27.03 7.62 -8.42
C SER A 70 -26.70 8.40 -7.15
N ASP A 71 -27.63 8.47 -6.19
CA ASP A 71 -27.39 9.18 -4.93
C ASP A 71 -26.28 8.51 -4.11
N VAL A 72 -26.26 7.16 -4.10
CA VAL A 72 -25.18 6.39 -3.45
C VAL A 72 -23.84 6.62 -4.15
N ALA A 73 -23.80 6.63 -5.48
CA ALA A 73 -22.58 6.95 -6.22
C ALA A 73 -22.07 8.36 -5.88
N GLU A 74 -22.99 9.34 -5.78
CA GLU A 74 -22.66 10.71 -5.39
C GLU A 74 -22.10 10.77 -3.95
N LEU A 75 -22.71 10.02 -3.03
CA LEU A 75 -22.27 9.90 -1.63
C LEU A 75 -20.84 9.36 -1.52
N LEU A 76 -20.45 8.41 -2.37
CA LEU A 76 -19.10 7.82 -2.39
C LEU A 76 -18.07 8.73 -3.07
N THR A 77 -18.50 9.66 -3.92
CA THR A 77 -17.58 10.63 -4.53
C THR A 77 -17.16 11.71 -3.52
N VAL A 78 -15.95 11.55 -3.00
CA VAL A 78 -15.34 12.39 -1.96
C VAL A 78 -15.22 13.88 -2.33
N ASN A 79 -15.13 14.23 -3.62
CA ASN A 79 -14.67 15.56 -4.06
C ASN A 79 -15.73 16.48 -4.70
N LYS A 80 -17.02 16.12 -4.69
CA LYS A 80 -18.05 16.97 -5.30
C LYS A 80 -18.91 17.63 -4.22
N ASN A 81 -19.18 18.92 -4.40
CA ASN A 81 -20.32 19.60 -3.76
C ASN A 81 -21.58 18.89 -4.25
N THR A 82 -21.96 17.84 -3.53
CA THR A 82 -23.02 16.95 -3.95
C THR A 82 -24.35 17.68 -3.82
N LYS A 83 -25.10 17.82 -4.91
CA LYS A 83 -26.47 18.34 -4.89
C LYS A 83 -27.40 17.19 -4.53
N SER A 84 -27.16 16.58 -3.37
CA SER A 84 -28.00 15.47 -2.93
C SER A 84 -29.41 16.00 -2.69
N LYS A 85 -30.40 15.34 -3.30
CA LYS A 85 -31.81 15.64 -3.06
C LYS A 85 -32.28 15.17 -1.69
N ILE A 86 -31.47 14.36 -1.01
CA ILE A 86 -31.79 13.72 0.26
C ILE A 86 -30.95 14.36 1.36
N ILE A 87 -31.62 14.72 2.47
CA ILE A 87 -30.95 15.25 3.65
C ILE A 87 -30.21 14.10 4.34
N LEU A 88 -28.89 14.18 4.37
CA LEU A 88 -28.04 13.20 5.03
C LEU A 88 -28.07 13.40 6.55
N PRO A 89 -28.16 12.31 7.36
CA PRO A 89 -28.02 12.40 8.81
C PRO A 89 -26.70 13.06 9.21
N LEU A 90 -26.72 13.88 10.27
CA LEU A 90 -25.53 14.59 10.75
C LEU A 90 -24.37 13.63 11.08
N SER A 91 -24.66 12.48 11.67
CA SER A 91 -23.65 11.45 11.97
C SER A 91 -23.02 10.86 10.71
N LEU A 92 -23.77 10.74 9.61
CA LEU A 92 -23.24 10.27 8.32
C LEU A 92 -22.36 11.33 7.67
N LEU A 93 -22.77 12.61 7.72
CA LEU A 93 -21.96 13.74 7.27
C LEU A 93 -20.66 13.85 8.07
N ALA A 94 -20.73 13.76 9.39
CA ALA A 94 -19.56 13.77 10.27
C ALA A 94 -18.63 12.59 9.96
N CYS A 95 -19.17 11.39 9.78
CA CYS A 95 -18.39 10.21 9.38
C CYS A 95 -17.65 10.46 8.06
N ARG A 96 -18.35 11.00 7.04
CA ARG A 96 -17.74 11.34 5.75
C ARG A 96 -16.63 12.37 5.91
N SER A 97 -16.85 13.45 6.65
CA SER A 97 -15.83 14.47 6.91
C SER A 97 -14.62 13.91 7.66
N CYS A 98 -14.83 13.01 8.63
CA CYS A 98 -13.74 12.32 9.31
C CYS A 98 -12.95 11.42 8.35
N ILE A 99 -13.62 10.61 7.52
CA ILE A 99 -12.94 9.77 6.52
C ILE A 99 -12.07 10.64 5.61
N GLN A 100 -12.61 11.75 5.11
CA GLN A 100 -11.88 12.67 4.23
C GLN A 100 -10.67 13.29 4.92
N SER A 101 -10.83 13.80 6.14
CA SER A 101 -9.76 14.47 6.88
C SER A 101 -8.69 13.50 7.39
N LEU A 102 -9.05 12.25 7.70
CA LEU A 102 -8.15 11.26 8.27
C LEU A 102 -7.46 10.41 7.20
N SER A 103 -8.02 10.35 5.98
CA SER A 103 -7.45 9.62 4.86
C SER A 103 -6.08 10.19 4.46
N LEU A 104 -5.12 9.28 4.27
CA LEU A 104 -3.84 9.63 3.65
C LEU A 104 -4.05 9.86 2.16
N LYS A 105 -3.46 10.93 1.61
CA LYS A 105 -3.46 11.17 0.17
C LYS A 105 -2.67 10.05 -0.48
N ARG A 106 -3.34 9.26 -1.33
CA ARG A 106 -2.70 8.21 -2.12
C ARG A 106 -2.20 8.83 -3.42
N THR A 107 -0.95 9.24 -3.43
CA THR A 107 -0.22 9.60 -4.64
C THR A 107 0.46 8.36 -5.19
N ILE A 108 0.36 8.14 -6.50
CA ILE A 108 1.17 7.12 -7.15
C ILE A 108 2.61 7.62 -7.03
N ALA A 109 3.44 6.91 -6.27
CA ALA A 109 4.85 7.22 -6.19
C ALA A 109 5.45 7.10 -7.60
N SER A 110 5.84 8.23 -8.18
CA SER A 110 6.75 8.23 -9.33
C SER A 110 8.10 7.67 -8.88
N ASP A 111 9.01 7.35 -9.81
CA ASP A 111 10.37 6.91 -9.46
C ASP A 111 11.09 7.91 -8.50
N LYS A 112 10.68 9.18 -8.50
CA LYS A 112 11.14 10.21 -7.56
C LYS A 112 10.66 10.00 -6.11
N GLY A 113 9.50 9.37 -5.91
CA GLY A 113 9.03 9.01 -4.57
C GLY A 113 9.95 8.02 -3.88
N LEU A 114 10.49 7.07 -4.63
CA LEU A 114 11.42 6.09 -4.12
C LEU A 114 12.72 6.74 -3.63
N SER A 115 13.30 7.64 -4.43
CA SER A 115 14.55 8.31 -4.08
C SER A 115 14.42 9.14 -2.79
N TYR A 116 13.24 9.69 -2.49
CA TYR A 116 13.01 10.40 -1.22
C TYR A 116 12.92 9.48 -0.01
N VAL A 117 12.25 8.33 -0.12
CA VAL A 117 12.22 7.35 0.97
C VAL A 117 13.64 6.91 1.27
N LEU A 118 14.43 6.68 0.23
CA LEU A 118 15.85 6.35 0.34
C LEU A 118 16.65 7.50 0.96
N GLU A 119 16.44 8.75 0.54
CA GLU A 119 17.09 9.94 1.13
C GLU A 119 16.75 10.06 2.64
N ALA A 120 15.47 9.95 3.02
CA ALA A 120 15.03 10.04 4.41
C ALA A 120 15.61 8.91 5.29
N LEU A 121 15.67 7.69 4.77
CA LEU A 121 16.23 6.53 5.48
C LEU A 121 17.77 6.59 5.57
N THR A 122 18.42 7.27 4.63
CA THR A 122 19.89 7.43 4.61
C THR A 122 20.39 8.68 5.29
N SER A 123 19.54 9.68 5.54
CA SER A 123 19.90 10.96 6.17
C SER A 123 20.61 10.78 7.52
N ASN A 124 20.26 9.74 8.28
CA ASN A 124 20.93 9.37 9.55
C ASN A 124 22.08 8.35 9.38
N THR A 125 22.27 7.82 8.18
CA THR A 125 23.18 6.69 7.89
C THR A 125 24.39 7.13 7.05
N TYR A 126 24.27 8.25 6.31
CA TYR A 126 25.32 8.80 5.44
C TYR A 126 26.63 9.14 6.18
N GLN A 127 26.59 9.51 7.46
CA GLN A 127 27.80 9.76 8.23
C GLN A 127 28.57 8.48 8.63
N LYS A 128 27.96 7.28 8.55
CA LYS A 128 28.61 6.01 8.93
C LYS A 128 29.03 5.12 7.76
N ILE A 129 28.48 5.33 6.56
CA ILE A 129 28.68 4.41 5.41
C ILE A 129 29.93 4.76 4.56
N SER A 130 30.48 5.97 4.66
CA SER A 130 31.57 6.43 3.78
C SER A 130 32.91 5.71 3.93
N ALA A 131 33.08 4.79 4.89
CA ALA A 131 34.39 4.21 5.16
C ALA A 131 34.73 2.98 4.31
N HIS A 132 33.77 2.13 3.91
CA HIS A 132 34.08 0.83 3.31
C HIS A 132 33.05 0.48 2.23
N LEU A 133 33.34 0.83 0.98
CA LEU A 133 32.58 0.40 -0.19
C LEU A 133 33.34 -0.75 -0.88
N PRO A 134 33.04 -2.03 -0.62
CA PRO A 134 33.51 -3.10 -1.48
C PRO A 134 32.65 -3.15 -2.74
N THR A 135 33.36 -3.16 -3.86
CA THR A 135 32.88 -3.36 -5.23
C THR A 135 32.28 -4.76 -5.36
N MET A 136 31.00 -4.94 -5.09
CA MET A 136 30.29 -6.13 -5.56
C MET A 136 28.81 -5.83 -5.69
N TYR A 137 28.48 -5.16 -6.80
CA TYR A 137 27.41 -5.46 -7.75
C TYR A 137 27.72 -4.57 -8.94
N HIS A 138 28.15 -5.18 -10.05
CA HIS A 138 27.89 -4.56 -11.34
C HIS A 138 26.37 -4.52 -11.44
N VAL A 139 25.80 -3.36 -11.12
CA VAL A 139 24.63 -2.88 -11.86
C VAL A 139 25.03 -3.13 -13.30
N THR A 140 24.44 -4.14 -13.95
CA THR A 140 24.53 -4.20 -15.40
C THR A 140 23.98 -2.86 -15.84
N ASP A 141 24.87 -2.00 -16.32
CA ASP A 141 24.59 -0.75 -16.98
C ASP A 141 23.72 -1.06 -18.20
N ASP A 142 22.45 -1.37 -17.97
CA ASP A 142 21.44 -1.39 -18.99
C ASP A 142 20.60 -0.13 -18.79
N PRO A 143 20.87 0.94 -19.57
CA PRO A 143 20.13 2.19 -19.52
C PRO A 143 18.64 2.02 -19.87
N THR A 144 18.19 0.82 -20.25
CA THR A 144 16.80 0.52 -20.62
C THR A 144 15.86 0.24 -19.43
N ILE A 145 16.36 0.22 -18.18
CA ILE A 145 15.56 0.13 -16.94
C ILE A 145 14.57 1.32 -16.79
N ILE A 146 14.76 2.36 -17.59
CA ILE A 146 13.83 3.50 -17.76
C ILE A 146 13.04 3.30 -19.06
N SER A 147 12.29 2.20 -19.19
CA SER A 147 11.29 2.12 -20.25
C SER A 147 10.02 1.42 -19.77
N ASP A 148 9.00 2.26 -19.58
CA ASP A 148 7.56 2.04 -19.66
C ASP A 148 6.98 0.69 -19.24
N ILE A 149 5.98 0.78 -18.36
CA ILE A 149 5.00 -0.26 -18.04
C ILE A 149 4.44 -0.86 -19.35
N LYS A 150 5.05 -1.96 -19.83
CA LYS A 150 4.52 -2.74 -20.95
C LYS A 150 3.70 -3.89 -20.38
N CYS A 151 2.38 -3.72 -20.42
CA CYS A 151 1.43 -4.79 -20.18
C CYS A 151 0.97 -5.34 -21.54
N SER A 152 1.12 -6.64 -21.77
CA SER A 152 0.58 -7.31 -22.97
C SER A 152 -0.08 -8.63 -22.57
N GLY A 153 -1.25 -8.93 -23.14
CA GLY A 153 -2.01 -10.14 -22.84
C GLY A 153 -2.41 -10.28 -21.36
N GLY A 154 -2.54 -9.16 -20.64
CA GLY A 154 -2.75 -9.17 -19.20
C GLY A 154 -1.56 -9.73 -18.43
N GLN A 155 -0.32 -9.58 -18.88
CA GLN A 155 0.87 -9.92 -18.07
C GLN A 155 1.78 -8.70 -17.93
N TYR A 156 2.52 -8.65 -16.82
CA TYR A 156 3.49 -7.59 -16.56
C TYR A 156 4.83 -7.99 -17.20
N VAL A 157 5.12 -7.46 -18.39
CA VAL A 157 6.16 -7.99 -19.28
C VAL A 157 7.58 -7.70 -18.79
N SER A 158 7.78 -6.65 -17.99
CA SER A 158 9.09 -6.30 -17.41
C SER A 158 9.53 -7.21 -16.26
N LEU A 159 8.74 -8.24 -15.93
CA LEU A 159 9.13 -9.30 -15.01
C LEU A 159 9.47 -10.58 -15.80
N ASP A 160 10.64 -11.17 -15.53
CA ASP A 160 11.09 -12.37 -16.24
C ASP A 160 10.03 -13.48 -16.22
N ALA A 161 9.93 -14.23 -17.32
CA ALA A 161 8.89 -15.22 -17.52
C ALA A 161 8.79 -16.25 -16.38
N TYR A 162 9.93 -16.55 -15.74
CA TYR A 162 9.99 -17.45 -14.59
C TYR A 162 9.18 -16.93 -13.39
N TYR A 163 9.22 -15.63 -13.09
CA TYR A 163 8.50 -15.04 -11.95
C TYR A 163 7.01 -14.76 -12.24
N ARG A 164 6.56 -14.88 -13.49
CA ARG A 164 5.14 -14.68 -13.87
C ARG A 164 4.27 -15.91 -13.64
N LYS A 165 4.85 -17.11 -13.58
CA LYS A 165 4.12 -18.37 -13.48
C LYS A 165 3.24 -18.40 -12.21
N HIS A 166 1.97 -18.77 -12.38
CA HIS A 166 0.97 -18.88 -11.30
C HIS A 166 0.69 -17.59 -10.52
N VAL A 167 1.17 -16.43 -10.98
CA VAL A 167 0.92 -15.13 -10.35
C VAL A 167 -0.04 -14.33 -11.24
N LYS A 168 -1.14 -13.82 -10.67
CA LYS A 168 -2.06 -12.95 -11.39
C LYS A 168 -1.41 -11.60 -11.72
N PRO A 169 -1.87 -10.89 -12.76
CA PRO A 169 -1.15 -9.74 -13.33
C PRO A 169 -0.98 -8.58 -12.34
N LYS A 170 -2.05 -8.29 -11.58
CA LYS A 170 -2.01 -7.31 -10.48
C LYS A 170 -0.93 -7.67 -9.45
N LYS A 171 -0.87 -8.94 -9.05
CA LYS A 171 0.10 -9.42 -8.07
C LYS A 171 1.53 -9.42 -8.62
N GLN A 172 1.71 -9.67 -9.93
CA GLN A 172 3.01 -9.52 -10.60
C GLN A 172 3.51 -8.08 -10.51
N HIS A 173 2.64 -7.10 -10.79
CA HIS A 173 2.98 -5.68 -10.66
C HIS A 173 3.36 -5.32 -9.23
N GLU A 174 2.54 -5.70 -8.24
CA GLU A 174 2.82 -5.45 -6.81
C GLU A 174 4.17 -6.05 -6.38
N ILE A 175 4.44 -7.31 -6.75
CA ILE A 175 5.71 -7.99 -6.45
C ILE A 175 6.91 -7.28 -7.10
N HIS A 176 6.80 -6.92 -8.38
CA HIS A 176 7.89 -6.26 -9.10
C HIS A 176 8.22 -4.90 -8.47
N GLN A 177 7.21 -4.04 -8.26
CA GLN A 177 7.42 -2.73 -7.66
C GLN A 177 8.03 -2.84 -6.25
N MET A 178 7.48 -3.73 -5.42
CA MET A 178 8.00 -3.94 -4.07
C MET A 178 9.45 -4.45 -4.08
N SER A 179 9.78 -5.36 -5.00
CA SER A 179 11.14 -5.90 -5.09
C SER A 179 12.19 -4.86 -5.46
N LYS A 180 11.85 -3.92 -6.36
CA LYS A 180 12.72 -2.79 -6.70
C LYS A 180 13.01 -1.94 -5.47
N VAL A 181 11.97 -1.57 -4.72
CA VAL A 181 12.09 -0.79 -3.48
C VAL A 181 13.02 -1.47 -2.46
N ILE A 182 12.77 -2.76 -2.20
CA ILE A 182 13.53 -3.52 -1.20
C ILE A 182 14.98 -3.69 -1.65
N GLY A 183 15.21 -4.05 -2.92
CA GLY A 183 16.54 -4.21 -3.48
C GLY A 183 17.39 -2.94 -3.40
N ASP A 184 16.84 -1.82 -3.84
CA ASP A 184 17.50 -0.50 -3.78
C ASP A 184 17.80 -0.12 -2.32
N LEU A 185 16.83 -0.32 -1.42
CA LEU A 185 17.01 -0.03 0.00
C LEU A 185 18.11 -0.88 0.64
N CYS A 186 18.07 -2.20 0.44
CA CYS A 186 19.07 -3.15 0.95
C CYS A 186 20.49 -2.81 0.46
N HIS A 187 20.64 -2.44 -0.81
CA HIS A 187 21.91 -2.01 -1.39
C HIS A 187 22.47 -0.75 -0.70
N ILE A 188 21.57 0.18 -0.39
CA ILE A 188 21.89 1.46 0.23
C ILE A 188 22.24 1.30 1.71
N ILE A 189 21.44 0.56 2.48
CA ILE A 189 21.65 0.36 3.92
C ILE A 189 22.68 -0.74 4.25
N LYS A 190 23.20 -1.43 3.22
CA LYS A 190 24.13 -2.56 3.36
C LYS A 190 23.59 -3.69 4.24
N CYS A 191 22.30 -4.02 4.05
CA CYS A 191 21.64 -5.14 4.70
C CYS A 191 21.13 -6.11 3.64
N ASP A 192 21.64 -7.33 3.65
CA ASP A 192 21.27 -8.42 2.76
C ASP A 192 20.15 -9.31 3.34
N LYS A 193 19.83 -9.15 4.62
CA LYS A 193 18.81 -9.94 5.33
C LYS A 193 17.46 -9.26 5.27
N VAL A 194 16.45 -9.99 4.79
CA VAL A 194 15.06 -9.53 4.72
C VAL A 194 14.15 -10.55 5.40
N VAL A 195 13.18 -10.05 6.18
CA VAL A 195 12.11 -10.89 6.75
C VAL A 195 10.80 -10.58 6.04
N ASP A 196 10.23 -11.58 5.36
CA ASP A 196 8.98 -11.49 4.62
C ASP A 196 7.84 -12.11 5.44
N VAL A 197 7.04 -11.27 6.09
CA VAL A 197 5.93 -11.67 6.95
C VAL A 197 4.63 -11.76 6.14
N GLY A 198 3.97 -12.91 6.18
CA GLY A 198 2.83 -13.20 5.31
C GLY A 198 3.29 -13.56 3.89
N ALA A 199 4.41 -14.26 3.77
CA ALA A 199 5.03 -14.59 2.48
C ALA A 199 4.11 -15.40 1.55
N GLY A 200 3.10 -16.08 2.10
CA GLY A 200 2.14 -16.90 1.35
C GLY A 200 2.86 -17.98 0.55
N LEU A 201 2.83 -17.85 -0.79
CA LEU A 201 3.50 -18.80 -1.70
C LEU A 201 4.97 -18.44 -2.00
N GLY A 202 5.52 -17.37 -1.43
CA GLY A 202 6.94 -17.01 -1.54
C GLY A 202 7.38 -16.35 -2.85
N HIS A 203 6.46 -15.79 -3.65
CA HIS A 203 6.82 -15.20 -4.95
C HIS A 203 7.71 -13.95 -4.82
N LEU A 204 7.42 -13.05 -3.87
CA LEU A 204 8.27 -11.90 -3.60
C LEU A 204 9.63 -12.36 -3.06
N SER A 205 9.62 -13.27 -2.09
CA SER A 205 10.81 -13.82 -1.44
C SER A 205 11.77 -14.45 -2.46
N ARG A 206 11.27 -15.25 -3.41
CA ARG A 206 12.08 -15.80 -4.51
C ARG A 206 12.69 -14.73 -5.39
N LEU A 207 11.91 -13.72 -5.77
CA LEU A 207 12.41 -12.64 -6.62
C LEU A 207 13.53 -11.88 -5.90
N LEU A 208 13.33 -11.55 -4.61
CA LEU A 208 14.35 -10.91 -3.77
C LEU A 208 15.64 -11.75 -3.67
N ASN A 209 15.50 -13.06 -3.45
CA ASN A 209 16.65 -13.96 -3.38
C ASN A 209 17.36 -14.08 -4.73
N PHE A 210 16.66 -14.42 -5.81
CA PHE A 210 17.30 -14.70 -7.10
C PHE A 210 17.77 -13.46 -7.86
N LYS A 211 17.01 -12.36 -7.84
CA LYS A 211 17.34 -11.15 -8.59
C LYS A 211 18.28 -10.22 -7.83
N TYR A 212 18.06 -10.09 -6.52
CA TYR A 212 18.81 -9.14 -5.68
C TYR A 212 19.81 -9.83 -4.75
N ASN A 213 19.90 -11.17 -4.78
CA ASN A 213 20.82 -11.97 -3.95
C ASN A 213 20.67 -11.68 -2.45
N LEU A 214 19.42 -11.46 -2.01
CA LEU A 214 19.10 -11.19 -0.61
C LEU A 214 18.78 -12.49 0.12
N THR A 215 19.25 -12.60 1.37
CA THR A 215 18.88 -13.68 2.27
C THR A 215 17.50 -13.39 2.84
N VAL A 216 16.47 -14.08 2.33
CA VAL A 216 15.08 -13.87 2.77
C VAL A 216 14.63 -14.97 3.73
N THR A 217 14.19 -14.57 4.91
CA THR A 217 13.48 -15.45 5.85
C THR A 217 11.98 -15.20 5.73
N THR A 218 11.19 -16.25 5.48
CA THR A 218 9.74 -16.14 5.32
C THR A 218 9.01 -16.56 6.60
N VAL A 219 7.94 -15.85 6.93
CA VAL A 219 7.04 -16.17 8.04
C VAL A 219 5.62 -16.26 7.50
N GLU A 220 4.92 -17.36 7.75
CA GLU A 220 3.55 -17.58 7.27
C GLU A 220 2.70 -18.22 8.37
N ALA A 221 1.52 -17.65 8.62
CA ALA A 221 0.61 -18.13 9.65
C ALA A 221 -0.32 -19.26 9.14
N THR A 222 -0.60 -19.30 7.84
CA THR A 222 -1.54 -20.25 7.24
C THR A 222 -0.87 -21.58 6.95
N GLY A 223 -1.40 -22.66 7.55
CA GLY A 223 -0.97 -24.02 7.26
C GLY A 223 -1.04 -24.36 5.77
N GLY A 224 -0.02 -25.05 5.26
CA GLY A 224 0.03 -25.55 3.87
C GLY A 224 0.53 -24.55 2.82
N HIS A 225 0.56 -23.24 3.09
CA HIS A 225 1.19 -22.27 2.19
C HIS A 225 2.71 -22.48 2.09
N ALA A 226 3.39 -22.72 3.21
CA ALA A 226 4.82 -23.02 3.22
C ALA A 226 5.17 -24.27 2.40
N ALA A 227 4.40 -25.35 2.52
CA ALA A 227 4.62 -26.58 1.75
C ALA A 227 4.38 -26.37 0.24
N LYS A 228 3.35 -25.60 -0.12
CA LYS A 228 3.10 -25.21 -1.52
C LYS A 228 4.21 -24.31 -2.06
N ALA A 229 4.72 -23.39 -1.25
CA ALA A 229 5.87 -22.55 -1.60
C ALA A 229 7.09 -23.44 -1.88
N HIS A 230 7.42 -24.35 -0.97
CA HIS A 230 8.57 -25.27 -1.12
C HIS A 230 8.51 -26.09 -2.42
N LYS A 231 7.31 -26.49 -2.87
CA LYS A 231 7.15 -27.19 -4.16
C LYS A 231 7.62 -26.37 -5.36
N PHE A 232 7.59 -25.04 -5.28
CA PHE A 232 8.10 -24.14 -6.32
C PHE A 232 9.59 -23.82 -6.16
N ASP A 233 10.22 -24.23 -5.05
CA ASP A 233 11.64 -24.04 -4.77
C ASP A 233 12.50 -25.26 -5.18
N LEU A 234 11.88 -26.42 -5.39
CA LEU A 234 12.46 -27.66 -5.92
C LEU A 234 12.31 -27.75 -7.44
#